data_AF-X0VJX8-F1
#
_entry.id   AF-X0VJX8-F1
#
_cell.length_a   1.000
_cell.length_b   1.000
_cell.length_c   1.000
_cell.angle_alpha   90.00
_cell.angle_beta   90.00
_cell.angle_gamma   90.00
#
_symmetry.space_group_name_H-M   'P 1'
#
loop_
_entity.id
_entity.type
_entity.pdbx_description
1 polymer ?
#
loop_
_entity_poly.entity_id
_entity_poly.type
_entity_poly.pdbx_seq_one_letter_code
_entity_poly.pdbx_strand_id
1 'polypeptide(L)'
;IKTKLIDSSISQWDEILSVFNNSAINKDILVYFKDDKLQNLIIEQGIAGELKDTIGDYLMIVDANMNFSQTDVMINRSIDYKLEQSPNGLFAKLHVNYAHNGNAGDQASEYKTYTRVYVPLGSKLIKAEGMTAEKVDVKSELGKTFFGVFISIEPSQIGSLYFEYKLPVDIYYLVSNGQYELYVQKQPGNKVEILTIDLEFINSIKSYNPIGFYANKIDSNHIRWESDLIMDRGFEVNF
;
A
#
# COMPACT_ATOMS: atom_id res chain seq x y z
N ILE A 1 -19.83 2.18 -27.48
CA ILE A 1 -18.76 1.31 -26.92
C ILE A 1 -19.01 -0.15 -27.27
N LYS A 2 -20.14 -0.75 -26.85
CA LYS A 2 -20.49 -2.15 -27.15
C LYS A 2 -20.45 -2.52 -28.65
N THR A 3 -21.01 -1.69 -29.53
CA THR A 3 -20.99 -1.93 -31.00
C THR A 3 -19.57 -1.83 -31.58
N LYS A 4 -18.77 -0.85 -31.13
CA LYS A 4 -17.38 -0.67 -31.57
C LYS A 4 -16.43 -1.78 -31.10
N LEU A 5 -16.71 -2.42 -29.96
CA LEU A 5 -15.95 -3.57 -29.46
C LEU A 5 -16.29 -4.86 -30.20
N ILE A 6 -17.50 -5.01 -30.73
CA ILE A 6 -17.90 -6.21 -31.47
C ILE A 6 -17.42 -6.14 -32.93
N ASP A 7 -17.34 -4.93 -33.49
CA ASP A 7 -16.89 -4.68 -34.86
C ASP A 7 -15.36 -4.52 -34.98
N SER A 8 -14.59 -4.72 -33.91
CA SER A 8 -13.13 -4.55 -33.92
C SER A 8 -12.39 -5.71 -34.59
N SER A 9 -11.35 -5.38 -35.35
CA SER A 9 -10.50 -6.38 -36.01
C SER A 9 -9.70 -7.20 -34.99
N ILE A 10 -9.22 -8.38 -35.39
CA ILE A 10 -8.40 -9.26 -34.54
C ILE A 10 -7.17 -8.52 -33.98
N SER A 11 -6.54 -7.65 -34.77
CA SER A 11 -5.40 -6.82 -34.32
C SER A 11 -5.78 -5.77 -33.26
N GLN A 12 -7.02 -5.28 -33.26
CA GLN A 12 -7.51 -4.35 -32.25
C GLN A 12 -7.86 -5.07 -30.94
N TRP A 13 -8.21 -6.36 -31.00
CA TRP A 13 -8.46 -7.18 -29.81
C TRP A 13 -7.22 -7.40 -28.97
N ASP A 14 -6.05 -7.60 -29.58
CA ASP A 14 -4.78 -7.70 -28.86
C ASP A 14 -4.47 -6.40 -28.11
N GLU A 15 -4.68 -5.25 -28.75
CA GLU A 15 -4.51 -3.94 -28.14
C GLU A 15 -5.49 -3.74 -26.96
N ILE A 16 -6.77 -4.03 -27.16
CA ILE A 16 -7.81 -3.94 -26.12
C ILE A 16 -7.47 -4.83 -24.92
N LEU A 17 -7.07 -6.08 -25.16
CA LEU A 17 -6.69 -7.02 -24.10
C LEU A 17 -5.46 -6.53 -23.35
N SER A 18 -4.48 -5.95 -24.06
CA SER A 18 -3.29 -5.38 -23.41
C SER A 18 -3.62 -4.20 -22.51
N VAL A 19 -4.51 -3.29 -22.95
CA VAL A 19 -4.96 -2.14 -22.17
C VAL A 19 -5.73 -2.61 -20.93
N PHE A 20 -6.66 -3.55 -21.10
CA PHE A 20 -7.41 -4.11 -19.98
C PHE A 20 -6.49 -4.78 -18.96
N ASN A 21 -5.53 -5.59 -19.41
CA ASN A 21 -4.58 -6.28 -18.54
C ASN A 21 -3.70 -5.29 -17.77
N ASN A 22 -3.18 -4.26 -18.44
CA ASN A 22 -2.39 -3.21 -17.80
C ASN A 22 -3.23 -2.43 -16.76
N SER A 23 -4.47 -2.06 -17.10
CA SER A 23 -5.39 -1.40 -16.16
C SER A 23 -5.76 -2.29 -14.97
N ALA A 24 -5.87 -3.60 -15.17
CA ALA A 24 -6.12 -4.54 -14.08
C ALA A 24 -4.91 -4.65 -13.14
N ILE A 25 -3.69 -4.79 -13.70
CA ILE A 25 -2.44 -4.84 -12.92
C ILE A 25 -2.23 -3.55 -12.12
N ASN A 26 -2.46 -2.39 -12.73
CA ASN A 26 -2.31 -1.07 -12.08
C ASN A 26 -3.43 -0.74 -11.08
N LYS A 27 -4.42 -1.64 -10.94
CA LYS A 27 -5.63 -1.46 -10.13
C LYS A 27 -6.45 -0.22 -10.56
N ASP A 28 -6.44 0.09 -11.85
CA ASP A 28 -7.33 1.09 -12.45
C ASP A 28 -8.74 0.52 -12.67
N ILE A 29 -8.84 -0.80 -12.81
CA ILE A 29 -10.11 -1.53 -12.95
C ILE A 29 -10.13 -2.65 -11.92
N LEU A 30 -11.24 -2.74 -11.18
CA LEU A 30 -11.56 -3.88 -10.33
C LEU A 30 -12.81 -4.58 -10.85
N VAL A 31 -12.85 -5.89 -10.68
CA VAL A 31 -14.00 -6.70 -11.08
C VAL A 31 -14.57 -7.43 -9.88
N TYR A 32 -15.90 -7.44 -9.78
CA TYR A 32 -16.63 -8.18 -8.76
C TYR A 32 -17.76 -8.97 -9.41
N PHE A 33 -17.87 -10.23 -9.03
CA PHE A 33 -18.96 -11.13 -9.40
C PHE A 33 -19.72 -11.59 -8.17
N LYS A 34 -21.05 -11.68 -8.30
CA LYS A 34 -21.90 -12.31 -7.27
C LYS A 34 -21.84 -13.84 -7.30
N ASP A 35 -21.39 -14.41 -8.41
CA ASP A 35 -21.19 -15.85 -8.54
C ASP A 35 -19.84 -16.23 -7.94
N ASP A 36 -19.84 -17.13 -6.95
CA ASP A 36 -18.64 -17.47 -6.18
C ASP A 36 -17.52 -18.06 -7.04
N LYS A 37 -17.86 -18.82 -8.10
CA LYS A 37 -16.85 -19.43 -8.97
C LYS A 37 -16.15 -18.36 -9.80
N LEU A 38 -16.91 -17.44 -10.38
CA LEU A 38 -16.35 -16.31 -11.14
C LEU A 38 -15.59 -15.34 -10.22
N GLN A 39 -16.08 -15.12 -9.00
CA GLN A 39 -15.40 -14.26 -8.03
C GLN A 39 -14.03 -14.85 -7.64
N ASN A 40 -13.97 -16.15 -7.33
CA ASN A 40 -12.72 -16.83 -7.01
C ASN A 40 -11.73 -16.77 -8.19
N LEU A 41 -12.21 -16.95 -9.43
CA LEU A 41 -11.36 -16.82 -10.61
C LEU A 41 -10.72 -15.42 -10.70
N ILE A 42 -11.48 -14.36 -10.47
CA ILE A 42 -10.95 -12.98 -10.54
C ILE A 42 -10.03 -12.66 -9.36
N ILE A 43 -10.27 -13.22 -8.17
CA ILE A 43 -9.36 -13.14 -7.02
C ILE A 43 -8.01 -13.78 -7.37
N GLU A 44 -8.03 -14.97 -7.98
CA GLU A 44 -6.82 -15.68 -8.44
C GLU A 44 -6.05 -14.88 -9.50
N GLN A 45 -6.76 -14.17 -10.38
CA GLN A 45 -6.14 -13.27 -11.37
C GLN A 45 -5.67 -11.93 -10.76
N GLY A 46 -5.96 -11.66 -9.48
CA GLY A 46 -5.52 -10.43 -8.80
C GLY A 46 -6.26 -9.16 -9.23
N ILE A 47 -7.44 -9.28 -9.85
CA ILE A 47 -8.21 -8.15 -10.40
C ILE A 47 -9.37 -7.75 -9.46
N ALA A 48 -9.66 -8.56 -8.44
CA ALA A 48 -10.67 -8.23 -7.46
C ALA A 48 -10.16 -7.21 -6.42
N GLY A 49 -11.10 -6.64 -5.66
CA GLY A 49 -10.86 -5.58 -4.68
C GLY A 49 -10.68 -6.08 -3.24
N GLU A 50 -10.32 -7.34 -3.04
CA GLU A 50 -10.06 -7.94 -1.73
C GLU A 50 -8.76 -7.41 -1.11
N LEU A 51 -8.69 -7.43 0.23
CA LEU A 51 -7.40 -7.38 0.91
C LEU A 51 -6.72 -8.74 0.73
N LYS A 52 -5.48 -8.75 0.25
CA LYS A 52 -4.74 -10.01 0.07
C LYS A 52 -4.48 -10.68 1.41
N ASP A 53 -4.71 -11.98 1.46
CA ASP A 53 -4.24 -12.80 2.57
C ASP A 53 -2.75 -13.09 2.39
N THR A 54 -1.97 -12.90 3.45
CA THR A 54 -0.50 -12.97 3.39
C THR A 54 0.02 -13.66 4.64
N ILE A 55 1.03 -14.51 4.45
CA ILE A 55 1.72 -15.20 5.54
C ILE A 55 2.70 -14.22 6.23
N GLY A 56 3.36 -13.38 5.45
CA GLY A 56 4.32 -12.38 5.91
C GLY A 56 3.69 -11.03 6.30
N ASP A 57 4.54 -10.01 6.28
CA ASP A 57 4.15 -8.64 6.55
C ASP A 57 3.28 -8.06 5.42
N TYR A 58 2.44 -7.09 5.79
CA TYR A 58 1.43 -6.53 4.92
C TYR A 58 1.29 -5.03 5.18
N LEU A 59 1.17 -4.26 4.11
CA LEU A 59 0.89 -2.84 4.19
C LEU A 59 -0.13 -2.45 3.11
N MET A 60 -1.20 -1.79 3.54
CA MET A 60 -2.09 -1.07 2.61
C MET A 60 -2.61 0.19 3.28
N ILE A 61 -2.48 1.32 2.59
CA ILE A 61 -3.03 2.60 3.02
C ILE A 61 -4.30 2.85 2.22
N VAL A 62 -5.42 3.04 2.90
CA VAL A 62 -6.73 3.31 2.28
C VAL A 62 -7.25 4.64 2.78
N ASP A 63 -7.36 5.59 1.87
CA ASP A 63 -8.02 6.87 2.11
C ASP A 63 -9.51 6.79 1.74
N ALA A 64 -10.37 7.21 2.66
CA ALA A 64 -11.76 7.52 2.38
C ALA A 64 -11.95 9.03 2.46
N ASN A 65 -11.84 9.73 1.32
CA ASN A 65 -12.10 11.16 1.25
C ASN A 65 -13.55 11.45 1.67
N MET A 66 -13.70 12.38 2.61
CA MET A 66 -14.97 12.76 3.20
C MET A 66 -15.49 14.12 2.70
N ASN A 67 -14.72 14.80 1.87
CA ASN A 67 -15.14 16.06 1.25
C ASN A 67 -15.79 15.80 -0.12
N PHE A 68 -16.78 16.63 -0.47
CA PHE A 68 -17.56 16.52 -1.70
C PHE A 68 -16.76 16.89 -2.97
N SER A 69 -15.69 17.64 -2.81
CA SER A 69 -14.78 18.08 -3.87
C SER A 69 -13.96 16.90 -4.41
N GLN A 70 -13.69 16.89 -5.73
CA GLN A 70 -12.73 15.96 -6.36
C GLN A 70 -11.27 16.31 -6.00
N THR A 71 -10.97 16.54 -4.72
CA THR A 71 -9.64 16.96 -4.25
C THR A 71 -8.61 15.85 -4.31
N ASP A 72 -9.02 14.58 -4.35
CA ASP A 72 -8.11 13.42 -4.50
C ASP A 72 -7.15 13.55 -5.68
N VAL A 73 -7.62 14.10 -6.82
CA VAL A 73 -6.80 14.28 -8.03
C VAL A 73 -5.71 15.33 -7.84
N MET A 74 -5.77 16.13 -6.77
CA MET A 74 -4.81 17.15 -6.40
C MET A 74 -3.86 16.69 -5.28
N ILE A 75 -3.96 15.44 -4.83
CA ILE A 75 -3.13 14.90 -3.74
C ILE A 75 -2.08 13.94 -4.28
N ASN A 76 -0.81 14.32 -4.08
CA ASN A 76 0.32 13.40 -4.26
C ASN A 76 0.65 12.74 -2.91
N ARG A 77 1.01 11.46 -2.98
CA ARG A 77 1.32 10.66 -1.78
C ARG A 77 2.73 10.10 -1.86
N SER A 78 3.40 10.04 -0.72
CA SER A 78 4.57 9.18 -0.54
C SER A 78 4.42 8.31 0.69
N ILE A 79 5.01 7.12 0.63
CA ILE A 79 5.03 6.14 1.71
C ILE A 79 6.49 5.83 2.01
N ASP A 80 6.88 5.99 3.27
CA ASP A 80 8.17 5.55 3.79
C ASP A 80 7.91 4.51 4.88
N TYR A 81 8.33 3.27 4.62
CA TYR A 81 8.17 2.14 5.51
C TYR A 81 9.54 1.66 5.96
N LYS A 82 9.82 1.78 7.26
CA LYS A 82 11.02 1.23 7.88
C LYS A 82 10.67 0.06 8.80
N LEU A 83 11.41 -1.03 8.69
CA LEU A 83 11.35 -2.17 9.60
C LEU A 83 12.69 -2.36 10.31
N GLU A 84 12.66 -2.50 11.63
CA GLU A 84 13.82 -2.80 12.46
C GLU A 84 13.58 -4.10 13.25
N GLN A 85 14.46 -5.09 13.08
CA GLN A 85 14.47 -6.29 13.91
C GLN A 85 15.28 -6.06 15.20
N SER A 86 14.69 -6.44 16.33
CA SER A 86 15.38 -6.52 17.61
C SER A 86 15.15 -7.87 18.29
N PRO A 87 15.87 -8.20 19.37
CA PRO A 87 15.59 -9.40 20.17
C PRO A 87 14.16 -9.45 20.72
N ASN A 88 13.49 -8.30 20.81
CA ASN A 88 12.14 -8.16 21.36
C ASN A 88 11.05 -8.20 20.29
N GLY A 89 11.38 -8.37 19.01
CA GLY A 89 10.43 -8.45 17.90
C GLY A 89 10.80 -7.56 16.71
N LEU A 90 9.88 -7.49 15.76
CA LEU A 90 9.94 -6.61 14.58
C LEU A 90 9.13 -5.33 14.84
N PHE A 91 9.75 -4.19 14.59
CA PHE A 91 9.16 -2.87 14.80
C PHE A 91 9.10 -2.12 13.48
N ALA A 92 7.90 -1.69 13.10
CA ALA A 92 7.63 -0.96 11.89
C ALA A 92 7.39 0.52 12.21
N LYS A 93 8.00 1.40 11.40
CA LYS A 93 7.79 2.85 11.38
C LYS A 93 7.28 3.21 10.00
N LEU A 94 6.12 3.84 9.94
CA LEU A 94 5.46 4.20 8.70
C LEU A 94 5.22 5.70 8.68
N HIS A 95 5.73 6.38 7.66
CA HIS A 95 5.36 7.75 7.32
C HIS A 95 4.54 7.75 6.04
N VAL A 96 3.35 8.34 6.09
CA VAL A 96 2.50 8.60 4.92
C VAL A 96 2.43 10.10 4.74
N ASN A 97 2.94 10.62 3.63
CA ASN A 97 2.93 12.05 3.34
C ASN A 97 1.90 12.37 2.26
N TYR A 98 1.26 13.52 2.41
CA TYR A 98 0.24 14.05 1.51
C TYR A 98 0.65 15.47 1.10
N ALA A 99 0.88 15.69 -0.18
CA ALA A 99 1.09 17.02 -0.74
C ALA A 99 -0.18 17.47 -1.46
N HIS A 100 -0.80 18.55 -0.98
CA HIS A 100 -1.98 19.12 -1.61
C HIS A 100 -1.58 20.18 -2.64
N ASN A 101 -1.60 19.80 -3.91
CA ASN A 101 -1.19 20.65 -5.04
C ASN A 101 -2.29 21.60 -5.55
N GLY A 102 -3.35 21.80 -4.74
CA GLY A 102 -4.40 22.77 -5.05
C GLY A 102 -3.97 24.17 -4.66
N ASN A 103 -4.40 25.18 -5.41
CA ASN A 103 -4.12 26.58 -5.07
C ASN A 103 -5.21 27.14 -4.16
N ALA A 104 -4.81 27.90 -3.15
CA ALA A 104 -5.74 28.68 -2.34
C ALA A 104 -6.43 29.74 -3.22
N GLY A 105 -7.74 29.58 -3.46
CA GLY A 105 -8.57 30.49 -4.26
C GLY A 105 -9.21 29.86 -5.50
N ASP A 106 -8.68 28.72 -5.98
CA ASP A 106 -9.39 27.86 -6.93
C ASP A 106 -10.45 27.03 -6.17
N GLN A 107 -11.32 26.29 -6.87
CA GLN A 107 -12.31 25.37 -6.26
C GLN A 107 -11.69 24.20 -5.45
N ALA A 108 -10.39 24.28 -5.12
CA ALA A 108 -9.69 23.36 -4.24
C ALA A 108 -10.06 23.65 -2.78
N SER A 109 -10.89 22.79 -2.20
CA SER A 109 -11.12 22.77 -0.75
C SER A 109 -10.07 21.93 -0.05
N GLU A 110 -10.01 22.05 1.27
CA GLU A 110 -9.28 21.13 2.15
C GLU A 110 -9.47 19.67 1.73
N TYR A 111 -8.41 18.86 1.83
CA TYR A 111 -8.48 17.42 1.73
C TYR A 111 -8.67 16.85 3.13
N LYS A 112 -9.83 16.24 3.35
CA LYS A 112 -10.21 15.61 4.61
C LYS A 112 -10.50 14.15 4.35
N THR A 113 -9.66 13.29 4.90
CA THR A 113 -9.77 11.85 4.68
C THR A 113 -9.79 11.10 6.01
N TYR A 114 -10.53 10.00 6.02
CA TYR A 114 -10.33 8.94 6.99
C TYR A 114 -9.35 7.91 6.41
N THR A 115 -8.12 7.93 6.90
CA THR A 115 -7.06 7.04 6.46
C THR A 115 -7.03 5.80 7.35
N ARG A 116 -7.06 4.63 6.72
CA ARG A 116 -6.83 3.33 7.36
C ARG A 116 -5.51 2.75 6.89
N VAL A 117 -4.64 2.45 7.83
CA VAL A 117 -3.41 1.66 7.58
C VAL A 117 -3.70 0.23 7.96
N TYR A 118 -3.85 -0.65 6.97
CA TYR A 118 -3.99 -2.08 7.18
C TYR A 118 -2.62 -2.74 7.29
N VAL A 119 -2.49 -3.56 8.32
CA VAL A 119 -1.28 -4.26 8.72
C VAL A 119 -1.63 -5.70 9.13
N PRO A 120 -0.64 -6.60 9.35
CA PRO A 120 -0.94 -7.97 9.76
C PRO A 120 -1.83 -8.04 11.00
N LEU A 121 -2.70 -9.04 11.03
CA LEU A 121 -3.60 -9.26 12.16
C LEU A 121 -2.79 -9.47 13.45
N GLY A 122 -3.14 -8.74 14.50
CA GLY A 122 -2.44 -8.79 15.79
C GLY A 122 -1.27 -7.82 15.93
N SER A 123 -0.97 -7.01 14.90
CA SER A 123 -0.05 -5.88 15.03
C SER A 123 -0.49 -4.93 16.15
N LYS A 124 0.46 -4.43 16.93
CA LYS A 124 0.21 -3.59 18.10
C LYS A 124 0.72 -2.18 17.87
N LEU A 125 -0.19 -1.21 17.79
CA LEU A 125 0.16 0.20 17.71
C LEU A 125 0.95 0.63 18.95
N ILE A 126 2.06 1.32 18.74
CA ILE A 126 2.92 1.91 19.77
C ILE A 126 2.71 3.42 19.80
N LYS A 127 2.75 4.07 18.62
CA LYS A 127 2.66 5.52 18.49
C LYS A 127 1.95 5.90 17.20
N ALA A 128 1.20 7.00 17.23
CA ALA A 128 0.68 7.64 16.02
C ALA A 128 0.74 9.16 16.16
N GLU A 129 1.09 9.87 15.09
CA GLU A 129 1.19 11.33 15.05
C GLU A 129 0.68 11.90 13.71
N GLY A 130 0.39 13.20 13.68
CA GLY A 130 -0.01 13.92 12.46
C GLY A 130 -1.50 13.89 12.11
N MET A 131 -2.30 13.14 12.87
CA MET A 131 -3.76 13.11 12.77
C MET A 131 -4.43 14.35 13.40
N THR A 132 -5.60 14.72 12.89
CA THR A 132 -6.40 15.86 13.39
C THR A 132 -7.21 15.50 14.65
N ALA A 133 -7.56 14.23 14.83
CA ALA A 133 -8.28 13.73 16.01
C ALA A 133 -7.34 13.04 16.99
N GLU A 134 -7.51 13.24 18.29
CA GLU A 134 -6.63 12.66 19.32
C GLU A 134 -6.71 11.12 19.40
N LYS A 135 -7.77 10.51 18.89
CA LYS A 135 -8.00 9.07 19.00
C LYS A 135 -7.67 8.36 17.68
N VAL A 136 -6.87 7.30 17.81
CA VAL A 136 -6.64 6.31 16.74
C VAL A 136 -7.60 5.15 16.92
N ASP A 137 -8.30 4.79 15.86
CA ASP A 137 -9.09 3.57 15.80
C ASP A 137 -8.16 2.39 15.56
N VAL A 138 -8.10 1.45 16.50
CA VAL A 138 -7.38 0.18 16.34
C VAL A 138 -8.40 -0.95 16.36
N LYS A 139 -8.66 -1.55 15.20
CA LYS A 139 -9.69 -2.59 15.03
C LYS A 139 -9.17 -3.68 14.09
N SER A 140 -9.93 -4.77 13.99
CA SER A 140 -9.64 -5.85 13.04
C SER A 140 -10.83 -6.07 12.13
N GLU A 141 -10.55 -6.20 10.83
CA GLU A 141 -11.54 -6.57 9.82
C GLU A 141 -10.82 -7.28 8.66
N LEU A 142 -11.53 -8.16 7.94
CA LEU A 142 -11.02 -8.83 6.74
C LEU A 142 -9.64 -9.51 6.93
N GLY A 143 -9.41 -10.10 8.10
CA GLY A 143 -8.15 -10.79 8.41
C GLY A 143 -6.94 -9.86 8.63
N LYS A 144 -7.16 -8.57 8.86
CA LYS A 144 -6.12 -7.57 9.10
C LYS A 144 -6.41 -6.76 10.37
N THR A 145 -5.38 -6.19 10.97
CA THR A 145 -5.53 -5.07 11.92
C THR A 145 -5.47 -3.78 11.11
N PHE A 146 -6.26 -2.77 11.46
CA PHE A 146 -6.11 -1.43 10.90
C PHE A 146 -5.95 -0.36 11.97
N PHE A 147 -5.17 0.67 11.62
CA PHE A 147 -5.07 1.92 12.35
C PHE A 147 -5.80 3.02 11.56
N GLY A 148 -6.90 3.51 12.10
CA GLY A 148 -7.79 4.48 11.48
C GLY A 148 -7.65 5.86 12.09
N VAL A 149 -7.42 6.88 11.27
CA VAL A 149 -7.25 8.28 11.71
C VAL A 149 -7.87 9.25 10.73
N PHE A 150 -8.20 10.46 11.21
CA PHE A 150 -8.57 11.58 10.35
C PHE A 150 -7.38 12.50 10.12
N ILE A 151 -7.18 12.96 8.88
CA ILE A 151 -6.22 14.01 8.55
C ILE A 151 -6.83 15.12 7.69
N SER A 152 -6.57 16.33 8.19
CA SER A 152 -6.57 17.67 7.63
C SER A 152 -5.43 18.10 6.71
N ILE A 153 -5.58 18.26 5.39
CA ILE A 153 -4.58 19.00 4.60
C ILE A 153 -5.23 20.16 3.83
N GLU A 154 -4.81 21.39 4.12
CA GLU A 154 -5.24 22.59 3.38
C GLU A 154 -4.55 22.69 2.00
N PRO A 155 -5.14 23.41 1.03
CA PRO A 155 -4.50 23.69 -0.26
C PRO A 155 -3.09 24.26 -0.09
N SER A 156 -2.16 23.81 -0.95
CA SER A 156 -0.75 24.22 -0.95
C SER A 156 0.01 23.85 0.34
N GLN A 157 -0.52 22.96 1.18
CA GLN A 157 0.16 22.43 2.36
C GLN A 157 0.58 20.97 2.17
N ILE A 158 1.51 20.54 3.02
CA ILE A 158 1.92 19.15 3.18
C ILE A 158 1.47 18.70 4.57
N GLY A 159 0.76 17.58 4.62
CA GLY A 159 0.46 16.87 5.86
C GLY A 159 1.14 15.51 5.88
N SER A 160 1.34 14.95 7.06
CA SER A 160 1.90 13.61 7.21
C SER A 160 1.24 12.87 8.36
N LEU A 161 1.20 11.56 8.23
CA LEU A 161 0.85 10.62 9.30
C LEU A 161 2.08 9.80 9.64
N TYR A 162 2.34 9.63 10.92
CA TYR A 162 3.37 8.71 11.42
C TYR A 162 2.71 7.62 12.25
N PHE A 163 3.14 6.38 12.04
CA PHE A 163 2.75 5.23 12.85
C PHE A 163 3.98 4.43 13.25
N GLU A 164 4.05 4.04 14.51
CA GLU A 164 5.01 3.07 15.02
C GLU A 164 4.24 1.89 15.59
N TYR A 165 4.59 0.68 15.22
CA TYR A 165 3.89 -0.52 15.68
C TYR A 165 4.79 -1.75 15.70
N LYS A 166 4.41 -2.72 16.50
CA LYS A 166 5.07 -4.03 16.59
C LYS A 166 4.29 -5.04 15.76
N LEU A 167 4.98 -5.77 14.89
CA LEU A 167 4.39 -6.86 14.10
C LEU A 167 4.07 -8.10 14.98
N PRO A 168 3.16 -8.98 14.54
CA PRO A 168 2.84 -10.23 15.22
C PRO A 168 4.06 -11.14 15.36
N VAL A 169 4.03 -11.98 16.39
CA VAL A 169 5.14 -12.90 16.71
C VAL A 169 5.39 -13.91 15.59
N ASP A 170 4.36 -14.30 14.84
CA ASP A 170 4.47 -15.27 13.75
C ASP A 170 5.41 -14.78 12.64
N ILE A 171 5.36 -13.49 12.31
CA ILE A 171 6.27 -12.89 11.33
C ILE A 171 7.71 -12.85 11.86
N TYR A 172 7.91 -12.56 13.15
CA TYR A 172 9.22 -12.66 13.77
C TYR A 172 9.80 -14.09 13.69
N TYR A 173 8.96 -15.12 13.79
CA TYR A 173 9.39 -16.51 13.60
C TYR A 173 9.74 -16.83 12.15
N LEU A 174 9.05 -16.27 11.14
CA LEU A 174 9.44 -16.41 9.73
C LEU A 174 10.87 -15.89 9.50
N VAL A 175 11.18 -14.69 10.01
CA VAL A 175 12.54 -14.12 9.93
C VAL A 175 13.56 -15.03 10.61
N SER A 176 13.20 -15.56 11.78
CA SER A 176 14.05 -16.52 12.51
C SER A 176 14.28 -17.83 11.75
N ASN A 177 13.33 -18.23 10.89
CA ASN A 177 13.42 -19.38 10.01
C ASN A 177 14.10 -19.08 8.67
N GLY A 178 14.61 -17.86 8.47
CA GLY A 178 15.44 -17.50 7.33
C GLY A 178 14.75 -16.73 6.22
N GLN A 179 13.51 -16.28 6.41
CA GLN A 179 12.75 -15.57 5.37
C GLN A 179 11.90 -14.42 5.93
N TYR A 180 11.89 -13.30 5.22
CA TYR A 180 10.97 -12.19 5.44
C TYR A 180 10.27 -11.85 4.13
N GLU A 181 8.96 -11.59 4.20
CA GLU A 181 8.17 -11.12 3.07
C GLU A 181 7.34 -9.92 3.51
N LEU A 182 7.27 -8.89 2.66
CA LEU A 182 6.38 -7.75 2.79
C LEU A 182 5.56 -7.61 1.50
N TYR A 183 4.26 -7.56 1.65
CA TYR A 183 3.33 -7.24 0.56
C TYR A 183 2.72 -5.86 0.76
N VAL A 184 3.02 -4.94 -0.16
CA VAL A 184 2.44 -3.59 -0.19
C VAL A 184 1.35 -3.54 -1.24
N GLN A 185 0.10 -3.53 -0.79
CA GLN A 185 -1.06 -3.49 -1.66
C GLN A 185 -1.43 -2.05 -2.00
N LYS A 186 -1.68 -1.77 -3.28
CA LYS A 186 -2.11 -0.46 -3.77
C LYS A 186 -3.60 -0.28 -3.54
N GLN A 187 -4.00 0.92 -3.11
CA GLN A 187 -5.40 1.32 -3.18
C GLN A 187 -5.77 1.68 -4.64
N PRO A 188 -6.85 1.09 -5.19
CA PRO A 188 -7.37 1.46 -6.49
C PRO A 188 -7.72 2.95 -6.58
N GLY A 189 -7.38 3.61 -7.69
CA GLY A 189 -7.70 5.02 -7.93
C GLY A 189 -6.82 6.06 -7.21
N ASN A 190 -5.85 5.65 -6.40
CA ASN A 190 -4.85 6.58 -5.85
C ASN A 190 -3.52 6.50 -6.62
N LYS A 191 -2.72 7.57 -6.48
CA LYS A 191 -1.36 7.67 -7.00
C LYS A 191 -0.41 7.88 -5.82
N VAL A 192 0.53 6.97 -5.66
CA VAL A 192 1.65 7.08 -4.73
C VAL A 192 2.92 7.21 -5.56
N GLU A 193 3.53 8.39 -5.50
CA GLU A 193 4.66 8.75 -6.36
C GLU A 193 5.97 8.15 -5.86
N ILE A 194 6.09 7.99 -4.54
CA ILE A 194 7.29 7.47 -3.89
C ILE A 194 6.88 6.44 -2.86
N LEU A 195 7.45 5.26 -2.97
CA LEU A 195 7.42 4.17 -2.02
C LEU A 195 8.87 3.84 -1.64
N THR A 196 9.22 4.11 -0.40
CA THR A 196 10.49 3.71 0.20
C THR A 196 10.26 2.55 1.14
N ILE A 197 11.00 1.46 0.95
CA ILE A 197 11.01 0.30 1.84
C ILE A 197 12.43 0.16 2.41
N ASP A 198 12.59 0.29 3.72
CA ASP A 198 13.88 0.26 4.40
C ASP A 198 13.84 -0.85 5.47
N LEU A 199 14.58 -1.95 5.26
CA LEU A 199 14.53 -3.14 6.11
C LEU A 199 15.88 -3.43 6.74
N GLU A 200 15.91 -3.43 8.07
CA GLU A 200 17.10 -3.63 8.90
C GLU A 200 16.90 -4.87 9.80
N PHE A 201 17.74 -5.88 9.59
CA PHE A 201 17.65 -7.17 10.28
C PHE A 201 18.86 -7.43 11.19
N ILE A 202 18.76 -8.44 12.06
CA ILE A 202 19.91 -8.90 12.86
C ILE A 202 20.84 -9.79 12.02
N ASN A 203 20.26 -10.67 11.20
CA ASN A 203 21.01 -11.62 10.38
C ASN A 203 21.44 -10.99 9.05
N SER A 204 22.59 -11.41 8.53
CA SER A 204 23.05 -10.99 7.21
C SER A 204 22.12 -11.48 6.10
N ILE A 205 21.78 -10.59 5.18
CA ILE A 205 20.95 -10.85 4.01
C ILE A 205 21.76 -11.64 2.97
N LYS A 206 21.33 -12.86 2.65
CA LYS A 206 21.91 -13.70 1.59
C LYS A 206 21.36 -13.33 0.22
N SER A 207 20.05 -13.13 0.12
CA SER A 207 19.39 -12.74 -1.13
C SER A 207 18.18 -11.87 -0.85
N TYR A 208 17.76 -11.09 -1.83
CA TYR A 208 16.58 -10.25 -1.75
C TYR A 208 15.91 -10.15 -3.12
N ASN A 209 14.62 -9.86 -3.11
CA ASN A 209 13.80 -9.64 -4.29
C ASN A 209 12.83 -8.49 -3.99
N PRO A 210 12.53 -7.58 -4.93
CA PRO A 210 13.04 -7.48 -6.29
C PRO A 210 14.50 -7.01 -6.41
N ILE A 211 15.21 -7.52 -7.42
CA ILE A 211 16.56 -7.08 -7.79
C ILE A 211 16.45 -5.98 -8.87
N GLY A 212 17.12 -4.85 -8.67
CA GLY A 212 17.18 -3.78 -9.67
C GLY A 212 17.95 -2.56 -9.16
N PHE A 213 18.08 -1.52 -10.01
CA PHE A 213 18.75 -0.26 -9.66
C PHE A 213 18.04 0.55 -8.57
N TYR A 214 16.78 0.23 -8.31
CA TYR A 214 15.97 0.77 -7.23
C TYR A 214 16.20 0.05 -5.90
N ALA A 215 17.00 -1.03 -5.86
CA ALA A 215 17.37 -1.76 -4.66
C ALA A 215 18.81 -1.43 -4.27
N ASN A 216 19.00 -0.93 -3.05
CA ASN A 216 20.29 -0.54 -2.49
C ASN A 216 20.57 -1.35 -1.22
N LYS A 217 21.55 -2.25 -1.29
CA LYS A 217 22.05 -2.96 -0.11
C LYS A 217 23.06 -2.05 0.60
N ILE A 218 22.62 -1.48 1.73
CA ILE A 218 23.39 -0.48 2.50
C ILE A 218 24.55 -1.17 3.22
N ASP A 219 24.31 -2.33 3.83
CA ASP A 219 25.32 -3.17 4.47
C ASP A 219 24.95 -4.67 4.44
N SER A 220 25.54 -5.49 5.31
CA SER A 220 25.27 -6.94 5.34
C SER A 220 23.83 -7.30 5.67
N ASN A 221 23.13 -6.50 6.46
CA ASN A 221 21.84 -6.80 7.11
C ASN A 221 20.79 -5.71 6.88
N HIS A 222 21.13 -4.67 6.10
CA HIS A 222 20.28 -3.54 5.77
C HIS A 222 20.11 -3.40 4.26
N ILE A 223 18.85 -3.34 3.83
CA ILE A 223 18.47 -3.11 2.43
C ILE A 223 17.38 -2.05 2.32
N ARG A 224 17.47 -1.23 1.28
CA ARG A 224 16.48 -0.20 0.97
C ARG A 224 16.05 -0.29 -0.49
N TRP A 225 14.74 -0.16 -0.75
CA TRP A 225 14.17 0.06 -2.07
C TRP A 225 13.52 1.43 -2.17
N GLU A 226 13.59 2.04 -3.35
CA GLU A 226 12.85 3.27 -3.66
C GLU A 226 12.18 3.14 -5.04
N SER A 227 10.86 3.21 -5.08
CA SER A 227 10.06 3.04 -6.30
C SER A 227 8.78 3.85 -6.24
N ASP A 228 7.85 3.61 -7.15
CA ASP A 228 6.46 4.03 -7.06
C ASP A 228 5.58 2.88 -6.53
N LEU A 229 4.30 3.16 -6.26
CA LEU A 229 3.29 2.13 -6.02
C LEU A 229 2.17 2.28 -7.06
N ILE A 230 2.50 2.01 -8.34
CA ILE A 230 1.52 1.97 -9.45
C ILE A 230 0.75 0.65 -9.52
N MET A 231 1.29 -0.41 -8.91
CA MET A 231 0.70 -1.74 -8.78
C MET A 231 1.08 -2.30 -7.41
N ASP A 232 0.47 -3.41 -7.00
CA ASP A 232 0.88 -4.11 -5.77
C ASP A 232 2.37 -4.52 -5.87
N ARG A 233 3.11 -4.43 -4.76
CA ARG A 233 4.55 -4.73 -4.69
C ARG A 233 4.82 -5.78 -3.62
N GLY A 234 5.63 -6.78 -3.95
CA GLY A 234 6.18 -7.74 -2.99
C GLY A 234 7.67 -7.50 -2.78
N PHE A 235 8.14 -7.67 -1.55
CA PHE A 235 9.55 -7.59 -1.17
C PHE A 235 9.89 -8.82 -0.34
N GLU A 236 11.00 -9.48 -0.67
CA GLU A 236 11.43 -10.71 -0.02
C GLU A 236 12.91 -10.58 0.38
N VAL A 237 13.25 -11.10 1.54
CA VAL A 237 14.61 -11.15 2.08
C VAL A 237 14.85 -12.53 2.66
N ASN A 238 15.95 -13.17 2.24
CA ASN A 238 16.38 -14.47 2.77
C ASN A 238 17.73 -14.35 3.47
N PHE A 239 17.89 -15.07 4.59
CA PHE A 239 19.04 -15.03 5.49
C PHE A 239 19.89 -16.30 5.49
#